data_AF-A0A0D2NC76-F1
#
_entry.id   AF-A0A0D2NC76-F1
#
_cell.length_a   1.000
_cell.length_b   1.000
_cell.length_c   1.000
_cell.angle_alpha   90.00
_cell.angle_beta   90.00
_cell.angle_gamma   90.00
#
_symmetry.space_group_name_H-M   'P 1'
#
loop_
_entity.id
_entity.type
_entity.pdbx_description
1 polymer ?
#
loop_
_entity_poly.entity_id
_entity_poly.type
_entity_poly.pdbx_seq_one_letter_code
_entity_poly.pdbx_strand_id
1 'polypeptide(L)'
;MQLPYHVADDILAVHLLSIFITCFYVPCFVFLLALPSLFFTLFSHLFLIILLALLSLSLIFLQHCPTFFPVVSIFLSSLFFSIVVSSLQLWVSFVSPENSEMAWLLILVLVFAVSQATADEEPYIGVNIGTDLSIMPHPTQVVALLKAQQIRHIRLYDADRGMLVALANSGIRVMVSIPNEQLLGIGQSNSTAANWVSRNIVAHYPATNITAICVGSEVLTTLPNAARILVNAMKFIHSALVASNLDNQIKVSSPLASSIILDSFPPSQAFFNRSWNPVLVPMLNFLQSTGSYLMLNIYPYYDYMQSNGVIPLDYALFKPLSPTKEAVDANTLVHYSNVFDAMVDATYFAMAFLNFTNIPVIVTETGWPSKGDSNEPDATMENANTYNSNLIRHVMNKTGTPKRPGIAVSTYIYELYNEDLKPGPSSEKNWGLFDANGDPIYILRLTDSGSLLANDTTNQTYCTAKEGADPKMLQAALDWACGPGKVDCSPLLQGKPCYEPDNVIAHATYAFDTYYHRMGKTSDACDFNGVADITTTDPSKMNQYHASHA
;
A
#
# COMPACT_ATOMS: atom_id res chain seq x y z
N MET A 1 13.17 -42.89 3.25
CA MET A 1 11.94 -42.14 3.54
C MET A 1 11.01 -42.37 2.35
N GLN A 2 10.02 -43.25 2.53
CA GLN A 2 9.06 -43.60 1.49
C GLN A 2 8.07 -42.44 1.34
N LEU A 3 7.96 -41.90 0.13
CA LEU A 3 6.81 -41.07 -0.26
C LEU A 3 5.53 -41.90 -0.08
N PRO A 4 4.43 -41.33 0.44
CA PRO A 4 3.18 -42.06 0.60
C PRO A 4 2.67 -42.49 -0.77
N TYR A 5 2.31 -43.77 -0.90
CA TYR A 5 1.79 -44.39 -2.11
C TYR A 5 0.64 -43.60 -2.78
N HIS A 6 -0.13 -42.80 -2.02
CA HIS A 6 -1.25 -42.01 -2.55
C HIS A 6 -0.86 -40.78 -3.39
N VAL A 7 0.33 -40.18 -3.21
CA VAL A 7 0.71 -38.96 -3.96
C VAL A 7 1.20 -39.30 -5.37
N ALA A 8 1.78 -40.50 -5.55
CA ALA A 8 2.24 -40.96 -6.86
C ALA A 8 1.06 -41.37 -7.77
N ASP A 9 0.01 -41.95 -7.20
CA ASP A 9 -1.18 -42.37 -7.94
C ASP A 9 -2.00 -41.18 -8.47
N ASP A 10 -2.08 -40.07 -7.71
CA ASP A 10 -2.82 -38.87 -8.13
C ASP A 10 -2.09 -38.06 -9.22
N ILE A 11 -0.75 -37.99 -9.16
CA ILE A 11 0.06 -37.36 -10.23
C ILE A 11 0.02 -38.22 -11.50
N LEU A 12 0.04 -39.54 -11.37
CA LEU A 12 -0.12 -40.47 -12.49
C LEU A 12 -1.53 -40.35 -13.10
N ALA A 13 -2.57 -40.15 -12.30
CA ALA A 13 -3.93 -39.92 -12.76
C ALA A 13 -4.07 -38.60 -13.55
N VAL A 14 -3.44 -37.51 -13.08
CA VAL A 14 -3.43 -36.22 -13.78
C VAL A 14 -2.63 -36.32 -15.10
N HIS A 15 -1.50 -37.02 -15.11
CA HIS A 15 -0.72 -37.24 -16.33
C HIS A 15 -1.44 -38.15 -17.34
N LEU A 16 -2.09 -39.24 -16.87
CA LEU A 16 -2.88 -40.13 -17.73
C LEU A 16 -4.12 -39.42 -18.29
N LEU A 17 -4.78 -38.56 -17.51
CA LEU A 17 -5.91 -37.76 -17.97
C LEU A 17 -5.47 -36.72 -19.01
N SER A 18 -4.33 -36.06 -18.79
CA SER A 18 -3.73 -35.13 -19.75
C SER A 18 -3.40 -35.84 -21.08
N ILE A 19 -2.74 -37.00 -21.02
CA ILE A 19 -2.42 -37.83 -22.21
C ILE A 19 -3.68 -38.32 -22.92
N PHE A 20 -4.71 -38.73 -22.18
CA PHE A 20 -5.99 -39.17 -22.75
C PHE A 20 -6.70 -38.01 -23.49
N ILE A 21 -6.69 -36.81 -22.92
CA ILE A 21 -7.28 -35.61 -23.54
C ILE A 21 -6.48 -35.20 -24.79
N THR A 22 -5.15 -35.10 -24.70
CA THR A 22 -4.34 -34.62 -25.83
C THR A 22 -4.17 -35.63 -26.95
N CYS A 23 -4.05 -36.93 -26.64
CA CYS A 23 -3.74 -37.96 -27.63
C CYS A 23 -4.97 -38.67 -28.21
N PHE A 24 -6.10 -38.72 -27.49
CA PHE A 24 -7.31 -39.41 -27.96
C PHE A 24 -8.47 -38.46 -28.21
N TYR A 25 -8.68 -37.46 -27.35
CA TYR A 25 -9.85 -36.59 -27.46
C TYR A 25 -9.70 -35.55 -28.57
N VAL A 26 -8.56 -34.85 -28.63
CA VAL A 26 -8.30 -33.80 -29.66
C VAL A 26 -8.32 -34.37 -31.09
N PRO A 27 -7.70 -35.52 -31.41
CA PRO A 27 -7.75 -36.07 -32.76
C PRO A 27 -9.13 -36.62 -33.15
N CYS A 28 -9.86 -37.26 -32.22
CA CYS A 28 -11.24 -37.70 -32.46
C CYS A 28 -12.18 -36.51 -32.68
N PHE A 29 -12.01 -35.43 -31.93
CA PHE A 29 -12.81 -34.21 -32.05
C PHE A 29 -12.60 -33.55 -33.42
N VAL A 30 -11.35 -33.48 -33.90
CA VAL A 30 -11.02 -32.95 -35.23
C VAL A 30 -11.57 -33.85 -36.36
N PHE A 31 -11.58 -35.17 -36.18
CA PHE A 31 -12.11 -36.11 -37.18
C PHE A 31 -13.66 -36.12 -37.25
N LEU A 32 -14.34 -35.91 -36.11
CA LEU A 32 -15.80 -35.85 -36.02
C LEU A 32 -16.39 -34.52 -36.52
N LEU A 33 -15.60 -33.44 -36.55
CA LEU A 33 -15.97 -32.13 -37.10
C LEU A 33 -15.98 -32.08 -38.64
N ALA A 34 -15.55 -33.14 -39.32
CA ALA A 34 -15.54 -33.25 -40.79
C ALA A 34 -16.86 -33.81 -41.38
N LEU A 35 -17.88 -34.09 -40.55
CA LEU A 35 -19.16 -34.67 -41.01
C LEU A 35 -20.26 -33.60 -41.19
N PRO A 36 -21.22 -33.80 -42.12
CA PRO A 36 -22.19 -32.76 -42.48
C PRO A 36 -23.18 -32.42 -41.36
N SER A 37 -23.75 -31.21 -41.48
CA SER A 37 -24.60 -30.40 -40.60
C SER A 37 -25.70 -31.06 -39.75
N LEU A 38 -25.98 -32.36 -39.86
CA LEU A 38 -26.99 -33.05 -39.05
C LEU A 38 -26.49 -33.44 -37.64
N PHE A 39 -25.18 -33.42 -37.38
CA PHE A 39 -24.59 -33.79 -36.08
C PHE A 39 -24.49 -32.62 -35.07
N PHE A 40 -24.73 -31.38 -35.51
CA PHE A 40 -24.48 -30.17 -34.71
C PHE A 40 -25.39 -30.05 -33.47
N THR A 41 -26.65 -30.50 -33.57
CA THR A 41 -27.63 -30.47 -32.47
C THR A 41 -27.40 -31.57 -31.43
N LEU A 42 -26.92 -32.75 -31.84
CA LEU A 42 -26.48 -33.77 -30.90
C LEU A 42 -25.19 -33.34 -30.17
N PHE A 43 -24.29 -32.66 -30.88
CA PHE A 43 -23.03 -32.17 -30.32
C PHE A 43 -23.20 -31.03 -29.31
N SER A 44 -24.14 -30.11 -29.54
CA SER A 44 -24.44 -29.04 -28.56
C SER A 44 -24.98 -29.59 -27.24
N HIS A 45 -25.77 -30.66 -27.29
CA HIS A 45 -26.25 -31.34 -26.08
C HIS A 45 -25.14 -32.12 -25.38
N LEU A 46 -24.28 -32.82 -26.14
CA LEU A 46 -23.14 -33.53 -25.56
C LEU A 46 -22.12 -32.55 -24.94
N PHE A 47 -21.88 -31.40 -25.57
CA PHE A 47 -21.03 -30.32 -25.06
C PHE A 47 -21.58 -29.74 -23.75
N LEU A 48 -22.89 -29.47 -23.68
CA LEU A 48 -23.54 -29.00 -22.45
C LEU A 48 -23.45 -30.03 -21.32
N ILE A 49 -23.60 -31.32 -21.64
CA ILE A 49 -23.46 -32.43 -20.68
C ILE A 49 -22.02 -32.51 -20.15
N ILE A 50 -21.01 -32.37 -21.02
CA ILE A 50 -19.60 -32.37 -20.63
C ILE A 50 -19.26 -31.14 -19.78
N LEU A 51 -19.78 -29.96 -20.13
CA LEU A 51 -19.60 -28.74 -19.35
C LEU A 51 -20.21 -28.89 -17.94
N LEU A 52 -21.42 -29.45 -17.85
CA LEU A 52 -22.09 -29.75 -16.58
C LEU A 52 -21.36 -30.83 -15.78
N ALA A 53 -20.78 -31.83 -16.44
CA ALA A 53 -19.96 -32.87 -15.81
C ALA A 53 -18.65 -32.31 -15.26
N LEU A 54 -17.98 -31.39 -15.97
CA LEU A 54 -16.76 -30.72 -15.51
C LEU A 54 -17.06 -29.74 -14.36
N LEU A 55 -18.16 -29.01 -14.43
CA LEU A 55 -18.65 -28.15 -13.34
C LEU A 55 -18.95 -28.96 -12.08
N SER A 56 -19.63 -30.10 -12.21
CA SER A 56 -19.90 -30.99 -11.07
C SER A 56 -18.63 -31.63 -10.52
N LEU A 57 -17.68 -32.06 -11.36
CA LEU A 57 -16.37 -32.54 -10.90
C LEU A 57 -15.58 -31.46 -10.15
N SER A 58 -15.63 -30.21 -10.62
CA SER A 58 -14.96 -29.07 -9.98
C SER A 58 -15.58 -28.73 -8.62
N LEU A 59 -16.90 -28.84 -8.48
CA LEU A 59 -17.62 -28.69 -7.22
C LEU A 59 -17.31 -29.82 -6.22
N ILE A 60 -17.17 -31.06 -6.70
CA ILE A 60 -16.78 -32.21 -5.87
C ILE A 60 -15.33 -32.05 -5.36
N PHE A 61 -14.42 -31.54 -6.20
CA PHE A 61 -13.04 -31.22 -5.82
C PHE A 61 -12.95 -30.08 -4.79
N LEU A 62 -13.78 -29.02 -4.93
CA LEU A 62 -13.89 -27.93 -3.95
C LEU A 62 -14.26 -28.43 -2.55
N GLN A 63 -14.97 -29.55 -2.46
CA GLN A 63 -15.47 -30.09 -1.21
C GLN A 63 -14.45 -31.00 -0.47
N HIS A 64 -13.38 -31.44 -1.16
CA HIS A 64 -12.43 -32.42 -0.62
C HIS A 64 -10.98 -31.90 -0.45
N CYS A 65 -10.62 -30.72 -0.98
CA CYS A 65 -9.27 -30.16 -0.81
C CYS A 65 -9.23 -28.60 -0.84
N PRO A 66 -9.36 -27.91 0.30
CA PRO A 66 -9.34 -26.43 0.35
C PRO A 66 -7.93 -25.81 0.28
N THR A 67 -6.85 -26.60 0.37
CA THR A 67 -5.45 -26.10 0.46
C THR A 67 -4.75 -25.91 -0.89
N PHE A 68 -5.33 -26.37 -2.00
CA PHE A 68 -4.76 -26.24 -3.37
C PHE A 68 -5.47 -25.20 -4.24
N PHE A 69 -6.36 -24.40 -3.65
CA PHE A 69 -7.25 -23.46 -4.33
C PHE A 69 -6.56 -22.47 -5.29
N PRO A 70 -5.46 -21.78 -4.96
CA PRO A 70 -4.92 -20.75 -5.85
C PRO A 70 -4.28 -21.33 -7.13
N VAL A 71 -3.55 -22.45 -7.03
CA VAL A 71 -2.82 -23.02 -8.18
C VAL A 71 -3.77 -23.74 -9.14
N VAL A 72 -4.73 -24.51 -8.61
CA VAL A 72 -5.70 -25.25 -9.43
C VAL A 72 -6.74 -24.31 -10.06
N SER A 73 -7.13 -23.24 -9.37
CA SER A 73 -8.04 -22.21 -9.91
C SER A 73 -7.40 -21.42 -11.07
N ILE A 74 -6.12 -21.07 -10.96
CA ILE A 74 -5.39 -20.39 -12.06
C ILE A 74 -5.22 -21.32 -13.26
N PHE A 75 -4.94 -22.60 -13.04
CA PHE A 75 -4.78 -23.57 -14.14
C PHE A 75 -6.12 -23.89 -14.83
N LEU A 76 -7.20 -24.04 -14.05
CA LEU A 76 -8.54 -24.29 -14.60
C LEU A 76 -9.11 -23.04 -15.29
N SER A 77 -8.87 -21.84 -14.77
CA SER A 77 -9.32 -20.59 -15.40
C SER A 77 -8.55 -20.28 -16.68
N SER A 78 -7.23 -20.52 -16.73
CA SER A 78 -6.43 -20.36 -17.96
C SER A 78 -6.79 -21.41 -19.02
N LEU A 79 -7.08 -22.64 -18.63
CA LEU A 79 -7.57 -23.69 -19.53
C LEU A 79 -8.98 -23.37 -20.04
N PHE A 80 -9.88 -22.93 -19.16
CA PHE A 80 -11.23 -22.49 -19.55
C PHE A 80 -11.16 -21.29 -20.49
N PHE A 81 -10.33 -20.30 -20.21
CA PHE A 81 -10.12 -19.14 -21.08
C PHE A 81 -9.58 -19.56 -22.45
N SER A 82 -8.58 -20.45 -22.50
CA SER A 82 -8.01 -20.95 -23.75
C SER A 82 -9.02 -21.74 -24.59
N ILE A 83 -9.85 -22.57 -23.93
CA ILE A 83 -10.91 -23.35 -24.59
C ILE A 83 -12.03 -22.43 -25.12
N VAL A 84 -12.46 -21.44 -24.33
CA VAL A 84 -13.51 -20.48 -24.72
C VAL A 84 -13.02 -19.61 -25.88
N VAL A 85 -11.80 -19.07 -25.80
CA VAL A 85 -11.21 -18.26 -26.88
C VAL A 85 -11.06 -19.09 -28.17
N SER A 86 -10.52 -20.31 -28.08
CA SER A 86 -10.37 -21.18 -29.25
C SER A 86 -11.72 -21.57 -29.88
N SER A 87 -12.74 -21.81 -29.05
CA SER A 87 -14.10 -22.16 -29.50
C SER A 87 -14.81 -20.96 -30.14
N LEU A 88 -14.63 -19.76 -29.61
CA LEU A 88 -15.18 -18.53 -30.20
C LEU A 88 -14.48 -18.18 -31.52
N GLN A 89 -13.16 -18.39 -31.62
CA GLN A 89 -12.38 -18.08 -32.82
C GLN A 89 -12.76 -18.99 -34.00
N LEU A 90 -13.07 -20.25 -33.70
CA LEU A 90 -13.70 -21.17 -34.65
C LEU A 90 -15.12 -20.74 -35.01
N TRP A 91 -15.95 -20.32 -34.04
CA TRP A 91 -17.31 -19.84 -34.31
C TRP A 91 -17.33 -18.62 -35.24
N VAL A 92 -16.44 -17.64 -35.03
CA VAL A 92 -16.29 -16.46 -35.90
C VAL A 92 -15.87 -16.83 -37.33
N SER A 93 -15.12 -17.92 -37.50
CA SER A 93 -14.72 -18.43 -38.82
C SER A 93 -15.88 -19.03 -39.64
N PHE A 94 -17.02 -19.31 -39.00
CA PHE A 94 -18.25 -19.84 -39.64
C PHE A 94 -19.37 -18.80 -39.76
N VAL A 95 -19.17 -17.58 -39.27
CA VAL A 95 -20.14 -16.48 -39.36
C VAL A 95 -19.92 -15.72 -40.68
N SER A 96 -21.00 -15.55 -41.46
CA SER A 96 -21.02 -14.78 -42.72
C SER A 96 -20.29 -13.43 -42.60
N PRO A 97 -19.55 -12.97 -43.63
CA PRO A 97 -18.69 -11.78 -43.57
C PRO A 97 -19.39 -10.49 -43.09
N GLU A 98 -20.70 -10.35 -43.25
CA GLU A 98 -21.47 -9.18 -42.76
C GLU A 98 -21.62 -9.10 -41.23
N ASN A 99 -21.38 -10.18 -40.48
CA ASN A 99 -21.57 -10.24 -39.01
C ASN A 99 -20.25 -10.32 -38.21
N SER A 100 -19.10 -10.27 -38.89
CA SER A 100 -17.77 -10.45 -38.26
C SER A 100 -17.35 -9.25 -37.39
N GLU A 101 -17.66 -8.02 -37.81
CA GLU A 101 -17.37 -6.77 -37.08
C GLU A 101 -18.06 -6.72 -35.70
N MET A 102 -19.34 -7.11 -35.64
CA MET A 102 -20.14 -7.13 -34.40
C MET A 102 -19.65 -8.18 -33.40
N ALA A 103 -19.12 -9.31 -33.89
CA ALA A 103 -18.55 -10.36 -33.05
C ALA A 103 -17.22 -9.91 -32.42
N TRP A 104 -16.35 -9.23 -33.17
CA TRP A 104 -15.12 -8.64 -32.63
C TRP A 104 -15.40 -7.54 -31.61
N LEU A 105 -16.41 -6.70 -31.83
CA LEU A 105 -16.89 -5.71 -30.87
C LEU A 105 -17.40 -6.35 -29.57
N LEU A 106 -18.20 -7.42 -29.66
CA LEU A 106 -18.68 -8.16 -28.48
C LEU A 106 -17.55 -8.85 -27.72
N ILE A 107 -16.55 -9.40 -28.42
CA ILE A 107 -15.35 -9.97 -27.80
C ILE A 107 -14.52 -8.89 -27.11
N LEU A 108 -14.31 -7.73 -27.74
CA LEU A 108 -13.64 -6.58 -27.13
C LEU A 108 -14.37 -6.10 -25.88
N VAL A 109 -15.70 -6.03 -25.90
CA VAL A 109 -16.54 -5.66 -24.74
C VAL A 109 -16.46 -6.72 -23.64
N LEU A 110 -16.48 -8.01 -23.99
CA LEU A 110 -16.34 -9.11 -23.03
C LEU A 110 -14.95 -9.18 -22.41
N VAL A 111 -13.89 -8.98 -23.20
CA VAL A 111 -12.51 -8.90 -22.71
C VAL A 111 -12.35 -7.68 -21.81
N PHE A 112 -12.88 -6.51 -22.18
CA PHE A 112 -12.92 -5.34 -21.30
C PHE A 112 -13.69 -5.59 -20.00
N ALA A 113 -14.84 -6.26 -20.08
CA ALA A 113 -15.67 -6.59 -18.92
C ALA A 113 -14.98 -7.59 -17.97
N VAL A 114 -14.27 -8.58 -18.52
CA VAL A 114 -13.49 -9.55 -17.73
C VAL A 114 -12.24 -8.90 -17.13
N SER A 115 -11.56 -8.01 -17.86
CA SER A 115 -10.42 -7.23 -17.32
C SER A 115 -10.83 -6.31 -16.17
N GLN A 116 -12.06 -5.78 -16.18
CA GLN A 116 -12.60 -4.97 -15.07
C GLN A 116 -13.01 -5.83 -13.87
N ALA A 117 -13.33 -7.11 -14.08
CA ALA A 117 -13.75 -8.03 -13.01
C ALA A 117 -12.58 -8.61 -12.19
N THR A 118 -11.34 -8.47 -12.67
CA THR A 118 -10.11 -8.92 -11.98
C THR A 118 -9.11 -7.79 -11.74
N ALA A 119 -9.58 -6.55 -11.63
CA ALA A 119 -8.74 -5.47 -11.12
C ALA A 119 -8.65 -5.64 -9.59
N ASP A 120 -7.76 -6.53 -9.13
CA ASP A 120 -7.17 -6.37 -7.80
C ASP A 120 -6.61 -4.94 -7.78
N GLU A 121 -7.19 -4.07 -6.95
CA GLU A 121 -6.77 -2.67 -6.87
C GLU A 121 -5.28 -2.68 -6.49
N GLU A 122 -4.41 -2.18 -7.38
CA GLU A 122 -2.98 -2.14 -7.07
C GLU A 122 -2.77 -1.42 -5.73
N PRO A 123 -1.88 -1.93 -4.86
CA PRO A 123 -1.63 -1.29 -3.59
C PRO A 123 -1.13 0.13 -3.84
N TYR A 124 -1.48 1.01 -2.92
CA TYR A 124 -1.20 2.42 -3.06
C TYR A 124 -0.73 3.02 -1.74
N ILE A 125 0.04 4.09 -1.88
CA ILE A 125 0.34 5.03 -0.80
C ILE A 125 -0.53 6.26 -0.98
N GLY A 126 -1.27 6.60 0.06
CA GLY A 126 -1.96 7.87 0.20
C GLY A 126 -1.33 8.75 1.27
N VAL A 127 -1.86 9.96 1.42
CA VAL A 127 -1.46 10.88 2.50
C VAL A 127 -2.69 11.48 3.17
N ASN A 128 -2.57 11.75 4.47
CA ASN A 128 -3.56 12.50 5.22
C ASN A 128 -3.31 14.01 5.02
N ILE A 129 -4.39 14.79 4.86
CA ILE A 129 -4.32 16.25 4.79
C ILE A 129 -4.91 16.83 6.07
N GLY A 130 -4.03 17.10 7.03
CA GLY A 130 -4.35 17.91 8.20
C GLY A 130 -4.62 19.37 7.86
N THR A 131 -5.26 20.07 8.79
CA THR A 131 -5.72 21.45 8.65
C THR A 131 -5.40 22.32 9.86
N ASP A 132 -4.71 21.79 10.87
CA ASP A 132 -4.29 22.51 12.07
C ASP A 132 -3.02 23.34 11.79
N LEU A 133 -3.10 24.18 10.76
CA LEU A 133 -2.06 25.13 10.35
C LEU A 133 -2.49 26.57 10.62
N SER A 134 -1.58 27.39 11.14
CA SER A 134 -1.80 28.84 11.30
C SER A 134 -2.05 29.55 9.97
N ILE A 135 -1.42 29.05 8.90
CA ILE A 135 -1.60 29.51 7.52
C ILE A 135 -1.81 28.28 6.63
N MET A 136 -3.07 27.97 6.35
CA MET A 136 -3.41 26.87 5.44
C MET A 136 -3.16 27.29 3.98
N PRO A 137 -2.39 26.51 3.19
CA PRO A 137 -2.26 26.73 1.76
C PRO A 137 -3.62 26.70 1.05
N HIS A 138 -3.76 27.48 -0.02
CA HIS A 138 -5.02 27.50 -0.77
C HIS A 138 -5.29 26.10 -1.37
N PRO A 139 -6.55 25.59 -1.39
CA PRO A 139 -6.83 24.23 -1.88
C PRO A 139 -6.25 23.89 -3.26
N THR A 140 -6.23 24.84 -4.20
CA THR A 140 -5.61 24.63 -5.52
C THR A 140 -4.09 24.45 -5.47
N GLN A 141 -3.41 25.09 -4.51
CA GLN A 141 -1.97 24.89 -4.29
C GLN A 141 -1.72 23.50 -3.70
N VAL A 142 -2.56 23.06 -2.75
CA VAL A 142 -2.49 21.70 -2.21
C VAL A 142 -2.66 20.67 -3.33
N VAL A 143 -3.66 20.82 -4.20
CA VAL A 143 -3.86 19.92 -5.36
C VAL A 143 -2.69 19.98 -6.34
N ALA A 144 -2.08 21.14 -6.55
CA ALA A 144 -0.88 21.27 -7.38
C ALA A 144 0.31 20.50 -6.79
N LEU A 145 0.53 20.62 -5.47
CA LEU A 145 1.56 19.85 -4.76
C LEU A 145 1.32 18.34 -4.87
N LEU A 146 0.09 17.88 -4.59
CA LEU A 146 -0.28 16.46 -4.69
C LEU A 146 0.02 15.91 -6.09
N LYS A 147 -0.34 16.65 -7.14
CA LYS A 147 -0.04 16.27 -8.54
C LYS A 147 1.45 16.28 -8.85
N ALA A 148 2.18 17.29 -8.40
CA ALA A 148 3.63 17.41 -8.61
C ALA A 148 4.39 16.24 -7.96
N GLN A 149 3.91 15.78 -6.80
CA GLN A 149 4.45 14.66 -6.06
C GLN A 149 3.85 13.31 -6.44
N GLN A 150 2.97 13.27 -7.46
CA GLN A 150 2.29 12.07 -7.95
C GLN A 150 1.47 11.31 -6.88
N ILE A 151 1.02 12.00 -5.84
CA ILE A 151 0.13 11.47 -4.82
C ILE A 151 -1.27 11.34 -5.44
N ARG A 152 -1.77 10.10 -5.48
CA ARG A 152 -3.07 9.77 -6.12
C ARG A 152 -4.17 9.45 -5.13
N HIS A 153 -3.84 9.30 -3.85
CA HIS A 153 -4.79 8.93 -2.81
C HIS A 153 -4.62 9.87 -1.62
N ILE A 154 -5.72 10.43 -1.14
CA ILE A 154 -5.71 11.32 0.02
C ILE A 154 -6.85 11.00 0.98
N ARG A 155 -6.65 11.36 2.24
CA ARG A 155 -7.72 11.41 3.24
C ARG A 155 -7.85 12.82 3.78
N LEU A 156 -9.09 13.32 3.77
CA LEU A 156 -9.49 14.58 4.38
C LEU A 156 -10.15 14.28 5.73
N TYR A 157 -9.89 15.10 6.76
CA TYR A 157 -10.50 14.96 8.09
C TYR A 157 -11.91 15.55 8.19
N ASP A 158 -12.34 16.30 7.16
CA ASP A 158 -13.69 16.81 7.03
C ASP A 158 -14.15 16.79 5.56
N ALA A 159 -15.29 17.43 5.30
CA ALA A 159 -15.83 17.63 3.96
C ALA A 159 -15.70 19.10 3.52
N ASP A 160 -14.51 19.70 3.66
CA ASP A 160 -14.28 21.07 3.21
C ASP A 160 -14.65 21.24 1.72
N ARG A 161 -15.58 22.16 1.48
CA ARG A 161 -16.12 22.41 0.14
C ARG A 161 -15.06 22.96 -0.80
N GLY A 162 -14.15 23.80 -0.30
CA GLY A 162 -13.08 24.39 -1.11
C GLY A 162 -12.13 23.32 -1.66
N MET A 163 -11.71 22.41 -0.79
CA MET A 163 -10.87 21.26 -1.13
C MET A 163 -11.58 20.29 -2.07
N LEU A 164 -12.83 19.91 -1.78
CA LEU A 164 -13.60 19.02 -2.66
C LEU A 164 -13.79 19.60 -4.07
N VAL A 165 -14.02 20.91 -4.19
CA VAL A 165 -14.10 21.59 -5.50
C VAL A 165 -12.73 21.62 -6.19
N ALA A 166 -11.65 21.92 -5.47
CA ALA A 166 -10.31 21.95 -6.05
C ALA A 166 -9.84 20.57 -6.56
N LEU A 167 -10.32 19.49 -5.94
CA LEU A 167 -10.02 18.11 -6.34
C LEU A 167 -10.83 17.63 -7.55
N ALA A 168 -11.82 18.41 -8.01
CA ALA A 168 -12.64 18.03 -9.16
C ALA A 168 -11.78 17.84 -10.42
N ASN A 169 -11.99 16.72 -11.12
CA ASN A 169 -11.26 16.29 -12.32
C ASN A 169 -9.73 16.22 -12.12
N SER A 170 -9.26 16.09 -10.88
CA SER A 170 -7.83 15.95 -10.57
C SER A 170 -7.30 14.54 -10.86
N GLY A 171 -8.18 13.52 -10.84
CA GLY A 171 -7.83 12.11 -10.87
C GLY A 171 -7.41 11.52 -9.51
N ILE A 172 -7.30 12.35 -8.48
CA ILE A 172 -6.95 11.93 -7.11
C ILE A 172 -8.16 11.30 -6.44
N ARG A 173 -7.98 10.12 -5.84
CA ARG A 173 -8.97 9.38 -5.04
C ARG A 173 -9.01 9.92 -3.62
N VAL A 174 -10.21 10.16 -3.10
CA VAL A 174 -10.42 10.89 -1.85
C VAL A 174 -11.23 10.06 -0.85
N MET A 175 -10.68 9.89 0.35
CA MET A 175 -11.45 9.52 1.54
C MET A 175 -11.90 10.79 2.25
N VAL A 176 -13.20 10.92 2.51
CA VAL A 176 -13.79 12.07 3.20
C VAL A 176 -14.20 11.63 4.61
N SER A 177 -13.73 12.33 5.64
CA SER A 177 -14.11 11.99 7.01
C SER A 177 -15.31 12.79 7.50
N ILE A 178 -16.13 12.17 8.34
CA ILE A 178 -17.13 12.83 9.16
C ILE A 178 -16.46 13.17 10.49
N PRO A 179 -16.33 14.46 10.86
CA PRO A 179 -15.75 14.84 12.14
C PRO A 179 -16.52 14.27 13.33
N ASN A 180 -15.81 13.98 14.42
CA ASN A 180 -16.40 13.34 15.61
C ASN A 180 -17.56 14.14 16.21
N GLU A 181 -17.54 15.47 16.08
CA GLU A 181 -18.55 16.40 16.58
C GLU A 181 -19.89 16.25 15.83
N GLN A 182 -19.86 15.76 14.59
CA GLN A 182 -21.05 15.57 13.76
C GLN A 182 -21.71 14.18 13.99
N LEU A 183 -21.02 13.26 14.66
CA LEU A 183 -21.49 11.89 14.84
C LEU A 183 -22.83 11.82 15.57
N LEU A 184 -23.04 12.66 16.58
CA LEU A 184 -24.29 12.66 17.34
C LEU A 184 -25.52 12.90 16.46
N GLY A 185 -25.47 13.94 15.63
CA GLY A 185 -26.56 14.29 14.73
C GLY A 185 -26.78 13.23 13.65
N ILE A 186 -25.70 12.75 13.05
CA ILE A 186 -25.76 11.75 11.97
C ILE A 186 -26.23 10.39 12.50
N GLY A 187 -25.69 9.94 13.64
CA GLY A 187 -25.98 8.63 14.24
C GLY A 187 -27.37 8.51 14.89
N GLN A 188 -28.08 9.63 15.09
CA GLN A 188 -29.44 9.65 15.66
C GLN A 188 -30.53 9.93 14.62
N SER A 189 -30.17 10.35 13.40
CA SER A 189 -31.14 10.81 12.41
C SER A 189 -30.74 10.42 10.99
N ASN A 190 -31.50 9.49 10.41
CA ASN A 190 -31.29 9.07 9.01
C ASN A 190 -31.47 10.24 8.02
N SER A 191 -32.37 11.19 8.29
CA SER A 191 -32.53 12.38 7.44
C SER A 191 -31.32 13.32 7.53
N THR A 192 -30.70 13.43 8.71
CA THR A 192 -29.46 14.21 8.88
C THR A 192 -28.31 13.56 8.11
N ALA A 193 -28.16 12.24 8.20
CA ALA A 193 -27.18 11.49 7.42
C ALA A 193 -27.40 11.64 5.90
N ALA A 194 -28.64 11.51 5.43
CA ALA A 194 -28.98 11.68 4.02
C ALA A 194 -28.67 13.10 3.51
N ASN A 195 -28.98 14.13 4.31
CA ASN A 195 -28.64 15.51 3.99
C ASN A 195 -27.12 15.72 3.95
N TRP A 196 -26.36 15.09 4.85
CA TRP A 196 -24.90 15.16 4.85
C TRP A 196 -24.33 14.55 3.56
N VAL A 197 -24.77 13.34 3.17
CA VAL A 197 -24.34 12.68 1.94
C VAL A 197 -24.71 13.50 0.70
N SER A 198 -25.93 14.03 0.64
CA SER A 198 -26.37 14.86 -0.49
C SER A 198 -25.50 16.11 -0.67
N ARG A 199 -25.18 16.81 0.43
CA ARG A 199 -24.44 18.06 0.40
C ARG A 199 -22.94 17.88 0.16
N ASN A 200 -22.34 16.85 0.76
CA ASN A 200 -20.89 16.72 0.83
C ASN A 200 -20.33 15.69 -0.16
N ILE A 201 -21.16 14.72 -0.58
CA ILE A 201 -20.72 13.64 -1.48
C ILE A 201 -21.37 13.80 -2.85
N VAL A 202 -22.71 13.75 -2.91
CA VAL A 202 -23.45 13.78 -4.19
C VAL A 202 -23.24 15.09 -4.95
N ALA A 203 -23.12 16.22 -4.25
CA ALA A 203 -22.86 17.51 -4.88
C ALA A 203 -21.50 17.62 -5.60
N HIS A 204 -20.54 16.75 -5.27
CA HIS A 204 -19.18 16.78 -5.80
C HIS A 204 -18.86 15.56 -6.68
N TYR A 205 -19.61 14.47 -6.55
CA TYR A 205 -19.45 13.26 -7.35
C TYR A 205 -20.17 13.36 -8.71
N PRO A 206 -19.61 12.87 -9.84
CA PRO A 206 -18.35 12.13 -9.99
C PRO A 206 -17.14 13.02 -10.29
N ALA A 207 -17.29 14.35 -10.32
CA ALA A 207 -16.18 15.25 -10.66
C ALA A 207 -15.01 15.07 -9.69
N THR A 208 -15.29 14.97 -8.40
CA THR A 208 -14.32 14.57 -7.37
C THR A 208 -14.44 13.07 -7.11
N ASN A 209 -13.33 12.36 -7.25
CA ASN A 209 -13.30 10.90 -7.15
C ASN A 209 -13.27 10.44 -5.68
N ILE A 210 -14.43 10.52 -5.02
CA ILE A 210 -14.61 10.07 -3.65
C ILE A 210 -14.75 8.55 -3.64
N THR A 211 -13.90 7.84 -2.88
CA THR A 211 -13.86 6.37 -2.83
C THR A 211 -14.27 5.80 -1.47
N ALA A 212 -14.18 6.59 -0.40
CA ALA A 212 -14.64 6.17 0.91
C ALA A 212 -15.11 7.31 1.80
N ILE A 213 -15.94 6.97 2.78
CA ILE A 213 -16.33 7.84 3.89
C ILE A 213 -15.81 7.24 5.19
N CYS A 214 -14.99 8.00 5.90
CA CYS A 214 -14.51 7.67 7.24
C CYS A 214 -15.49 8.25 8.28
N VAL A 215 -16.29 7.41 8.93
CA VAL A 215 -17.29 7.86 9.91
C VAL A 215 -16.63 8.06 11.27
N GLY A 216 -16.22 9.28 11.58
CA GLY A 216 -15.41 9.58 12.77
C GLY A 216 -13.93 9.24 12.57
N SER A 217 -13.14 9.50 13.61
CA SER A 217 -11.75 9.06 13.72
C SER A 217 -11.46 8.66 15.16
N GLU A 218 -10.98 7.44 15.37
CA GLU A 218 -10.60 6.89 16.67
C GLU A 218 -11.66 7.08 17.77
N VAL A 219 -12.95 6.96 17.41
CA VAL A 219 -14.08 7.30 18.29
C VAL A 219 -14.06 6.53 19.61
N LEU A 220 -13.60 5.27 19.59
CA LEU A 220 -13.59 4.41 20.78
C LEU A 220 -12.61 4.91 21.85
N THR A 221 -11.52 5.58 21.45
CA THR A 221 -10.49 6.09 22.36
C THR A 221 -10.64 7.58 22.63
N THR A 222 -11.04 8.37 21.64
CA THR A 222 -11.15 9.83 21.74
C THR A 222 -12.52 10.32 22.21
N LEU A 223 -13.61 9.65 21.80
CA LEU A 223 -14.98 9.99 22.19
C LEU A 223 -15.80 8.76 22.62
N PRO A 224 -15.39 8.04 23.69
CA PRO A 224 -16.06 6.84 24.20
C PRO A 224 -17.59 6.92 24.32
N ASN A 225 -18.11 8.09 24.69
CA ASN A 225 -19.54 8.32 24.88
C ASN A 225 -20.34 8.24 23.56
N ALA A 226 -19.71 8.54 22.42
CA ALA A 226 -20.32 8.44 21.09
C ALA A 226 -20.15 7.06 20.45
N ALA A 227 -19.37 6.15 21.04
CA ALA A 227 -19.11 4.82 20.47
C ALA A 227 -20.39 4.02 20.14
N ARG A 228 -21.44 4.15 20.97
CA ARG A 228 -22.71 3.41 20.80
C ARG A 228 -23.53 3.83 19.58
N ILE A 229 -23.32 5.04 19.08
CA ILE A 229 -24.05 5.56 17.90
C ILE A 229 -23.22 5.43 16.61
N LEU A 230 -21.94 5.07 16.71
CA LEU A 230 -21.02 4.97 15.58
C LEU A 230 -21.56 4.04 14.49
N VAL A 231 -21.96 2.82 14.86
CA VAL A 231 -22.47 1.84 13.90
C VAL A 231 -23.79 2.30 13.27
N ASN A 232 -24.63 3.04 14.00
CA ASN A 232 -25.83 3.63 13.43
C ASN A 232 -25.50 4.73 12.42
N ALA A 233 -24.52 5.60 12.72
CA ALA A 233 -24.03 6.61 11.78
C ALA A 233 -23.52 5.95 10.49
N MET A 234 -22.71 4.90 10.59
CA MET A 234 -22.22 4.12 9.43
C MET A 234 -23.38 3.55 8.60
N LYS A 235 -24.38 2.95 9.27
CA LYS A 235 -25.56 2.39 8.60
C LYS A 235 -26.40 3.45 7.89
N PHE A 236 -26.61 4.61 8.52
CA PHE A 236 -27.40 5.69 7.92
C PHE A 236 -26.68 6.34 6.74
N ILE A 237 -25.35 6.57 6.85
CA ILE A 237 -24.54 7.05 5.73
C ILE A 237 -24.58 6.06 4.56
N HIS A 238 -24.39 4.77 4.82
CA HIS A 238 -24.48 3.76 3.77
C HIS A 238 -25.88 3.70 3.15
N SER A 239 -26.94 3.79 3.96
CA SER A 239 -28.32 3.82 3.45
C SER A 239 -28.56 5.01 2.51
N ALA A 240 -27.98 6.17 2.81
CA ALA A 240 -28.05 7.34 1.94
C ALA A 240 -27.24 7.17 0.64
N LEU A 241 -26.10 6.47 0.68
CA LEU A 241 -25.35 6.09 -0.52
C LEU A 241 -26.12 5.10 -1.40
N VAL A 242 -26.78 4.10 -0.81
CA VAL A 242 -27.66 3.16 -1.53
C VAL A 242 -28.79 3.92 -2.21
N ALA A 243 -29.43 4.85 -1.51
CA ALA A 243 -30.49 5.70 -2.09
C ALA A 243 -30.00 6.58 -3.26
N SER A 244 -28.68 6.84 -3.33
CA SER A 244 -28.03 7.60 -4.39
C SER A 244 -27.35 6.71 -5.45
N ASN A 245 -27.44 5.37 -5.33
CA ASN A 245 -26.74 4.38 -6.16
C ASN A 245 -25.21 4.54 -6.17
N LEU A 246 -24.62 4.92 -5.03
CA LEU A 246 -23.18 5.14 -4.86
C LEU A 246 -22.51 4.11 -3.94
N ASP A 247 -23.25 3.15 -3.41
CA ASP A 247 -22.79 2.18 -2.42
C ASP A 247 -21.76 1.16 -2.94
N ASN A 248 -21.77 0.91 -4.25
CA ASN A 248 -20.77 0.06 -4.88
C ASN A 248 -19.44 0.79 -5.09
N GLN A 249 -19.48 2.10 -5.26
CA GLN A 249 -18.32 2.95 -5.59
C GLN A 249 -17.69 3.57 -4.34
N ILE A 250 -18.48 3.88 -3.32
CA ILE A 250 -18.04 4.59 -2.11
C ILE A 250 -18.22 3.68 -0.89
N LYS A 251 -17.10 3.27 -0.29
CA LYS A 251 -17.10 2.40 0.89
C LYS A 251 -17.28 3.21 2.17
N VAL A 252 -17.88 2.62 3.20
CA VAL A 252 -18.10 3.26 4.51
C VAL A 252 -17.39 2.46 5.58
N SER A 253 -16.47 3.11 6.30
CA SER A 253 -15.77 2.50 7.44
C SER A 253 -15.50 3.54 8.52
N SER A 254 -14.81 3.16 9.59
CA SER A 254 -14.41 4.04 10.70
C SER A 254 -12.97 3.74 11.07
N PRO A 255 -12.05 4.71 10.97
CA PRO A 255 -10.68 4.61 11.50
C PRO A 255 -10.67 4.28 12.99
N LEU A 256 -9.91 3.26 13.36
CA LEU A 256 -9.70 2.80 14.74
C LEU A 256 -8.25 3.00 15.14
N ALA A 257 -8.01 3.43 16.38
CA ALA A 257 -6.67 3.45 16.96
C ALA A 257 -6.16 2.02 17.16
N SER A 258 -4.90 1.72 16.84
CA SER A 258 -4.30 0.40 17.11
C SER A 258 -4.36 -0.01 18.59
N SER A 259 -4.40 0.96 19.51
CA SER A 259 -4.48 0.75 20.97
C SER A 259 -5.74 0.02 21.46
N ILE A 260 -6.76 -0.14 20.61
CA ILE A 260 -7.90 -1.02 20.95
C ILE A 260 -7.55 -2.51 20.87
N ILE A 261 -6.42 -2.87 20.26
CA ILE A 261 -5.90 -4.22 20.17
C ILE A 261 -4.98 -4.44 21.37
N LEU A 262 -5.35 -5.40 22.22
CA LEU A 262 -4.60 -5.78 23.40
C LEU A 262 -3.77 -7.02 23.11
N ASP A 263 -2.69 -7.19 23.87
CA ASP A 263 -1.73 -8.28 23.74
C ASP A 263 -1.29 -8.49 22.29
N SER A 264 -0.98 -7.38 21.61
CA SER A 264 -0.67 -7.32 20.19
C SER A 264 0.62 -8.07 19.80
N PHE A 265 1.45 -8.44 20.78
CA PHE A 265 2.60 -9.31 20.57
C PHE A 265 2.66 -10.47 21.58
N PRO A 266 2.78 -11.74 21.12
CA PRO A 266 2.84 -12.14 19.71
C PRO A 266 1.50 -11.96 18.98
N PRO A 267 1.48 -11.55 17.70
CA PRO A 267 0.26 -11.20 16.97
C PRO A 267 -0.85 -12.26 17.02
N SER A 268 -0.51 -13.55 17.06
CA SER A 268 -1.48 -14.64 17.10
C SER A 268 -2.36 -14.65 18.35
N GLN A 269 -1.97 -13.95 19.42
CA GLN A 269 -2.72 -13.88 20.68
C GLN A 269 -3.54 -12.59 20.79
N ALA A 270 -3.35 -11.67 19.85
CA ALA A 270 -3.99 -10.37 19.87
C ALA A 270 -5.52 -10.48 19.86
N PHE A 271 -6.17 -9.63 20.64
CA PHE A 271 -7.62 -9.51 20.68
C PHE A 271 -8.05 -8.07 20.88
N PHE A 272 -9.21 -7.71 20.35
CA PHE A 272 -9.79 -6.39 20.64
C PHE A 272 -10.21 -6.30 22.11
N ASN A 273 -10.01 -5.13 22.73
CA ASN A 273 -10.51 -4.85 24.07
C ASN A 273 -12.01 -5.17 24.15
N ARG A 274 -12.34 -6.20 24.96
CA ARG A 274 -13.67 -6.79 25.03
C ARG A 274 -14.76 -5.81 25.48
N SER A 275 -14.37 -4.74 26.17
CA SER A 275 -15.27 -3.64 26.56
C SER A 275 -15.95 -2.99 25.35
N TRP A 276 -15.30 -3.06 24.17
CA TRP A 276 -15.80 -2.53 22.91
C TRP A 276 -16.56 -3.54 22.05
N ASN A 277 -16.68 -4.80 22.45
CA ASN A 277 -17.43 -5.82 21.69
C ASN A 277 -18.86 -5.40 21.30
N PRO A 278 -19.65 -4.69 22.15
CA PRO A 278 -20.97 -4.19 21.78
C PRO A 278 -20.98 -3.22 20.58
N VAL A 279 -19.82 -2.65 20.22
CA VAL A 279 -19.66 -1.75 19.07
C VAL A 279 -18.89 -2.45 17.94
N LEU A 280 -17.78 -3.13 18.26
CA LEU A 280 -16.91 -3.78 17.28
C LEU A 280 -17.61 -4.94 16.57
N VAL A 281 -18.33 -5.82 17.26
CA VAL A 281 -19.01 -6.96 16.60
C VAL A 281 -20.08 -6.48 15.61
N PRO A 282 -20.98 -5.52 15.95
CA PRO A 282 -21.88 -4.95 14.97
C PRO A 282 -21.20 -4.20 13.82
N MET A 283 -20.08 -3.54 14.10
CA MET A 283 -19.28 -2.84 13.08
C MET A 283 -18.65 -3.83 12.08
N LEU A 284 -18.00 -4.89 12.56
CA LEU A 284 -17.40 -5.93 11.72
C LEU A 284 -18.45 -6.64 10.85
N ASN A 285 -19.63 -6.94 11.43
CA ASN A 285 -20.76 -7.46 10.65
C ASN A 285 -21.19 -6.50 9.54
N PHE A 286 -21.27 -5.20 9.83
CA PHE A 286 -21.59 -4.19 8.84
C PHE A 286 -20.55 -4.13 7.72
N LEU A 287 -19.25 -4.09 8.06
CA LEU A 287 -18.17 -4.07 7.07
C LEU A 287 -18.23 -5.30 6.16
N GLN A 288 -18.40 -6.49 6.74
CA GLN A 288 -18.53 -7.73 5.97
C GLN A 288 -19.78 -7.73 5.07
N SER A 289 -20.95 -7.30 5.57
CA SER A 289 -22.19 -7.29 4.77
C SER A 289 -22.18 -6.29 3.62
N THR A 290 -21.34 -5.26 3.70
CA THR A 290 -21.25 -4.18 2.72
C THR A 290 -20.04 -4.30 1.78
N GLY A 291 -19.22 -5.34 1.98
CA GLY A 291 -17.96 -5.51 1.24
C GLY A 291 -17.01 -4.33 1.46
N SER A 292 -16.99 -3.77 2.68
CA SER A 292 -16.05 -2.73 3.10
C SER A 292 -14.86 -3.34 3.85
N TYR A 293 -13.96 -2.50 4.33
CA TYR A 293 -12.70 -2.85 4.96
C TYR A 293 -12.59 -2.18 6.33
N LEU A 294 -11.75 -2.73 7.20
CA LEU A 294 -11.43 -2.13 8.49
C LEU A 294 -10.32 -1.09 8.30
N MET A 295 -10.58 0.12 8.77
CA MET A 295 -9.60 1.22 8.79
C MET A 295 -8.86 1.21 10.12
N LEU A 296 -7.53 1.22 10.06
CA LEU A 296 -6.68 1.15 11.24
C LEU A 296 -5.61 2.25 11.20
N ASN A 297 -5.45 2.98 12.29
CA ASN A 297 -4.35 3.90 12.50
C ASN A 297 -3.26 3.16 13.28
N ILE A 298 -2.06 3.06 12.72
CA ILE A 298 -0.93 2.34 13.31
C ILE A 298 0.26 3.29 13.40
N TYR A 299 0.85 3.40 14.58
CA TYR A 299 1.99 4.28 14.81
C TYR A 299 3.12 3.51 15.52
N PRO A 300 3.99 2.81 14.76
CA PRO A 300 5.15 2.13 15.33
C PRO A 300 6.05 3.02 16.17
N TYR A 301 6.08 4.33 15.88
CA TYR A 301 6.74 5.34 16.71
C TYR A 301 6.25 5.30 18.18
N TYR A 302 4.93 5.29 18.40
CA TYR A 302 4.38 5.25 19.76
C TYR A 302 4.62 3.90 20.42
N ASP A 303 4.47 2.80 19.67
CA ASP A 303 4.79 1.46 20.18
C ASP A 303 6.24 1.39 20.65
N TYR A 304 7.17 1.91 19.84
CA TYR A 304 8.59 2.02 20.17
C TYR A 304 8.82 2.84 21.45
N MET A 305 8.33 4.08 21.49
CA MET A 305 8.53 5.01 22.61
C MET A 305 7.96 4.46 23.92
N GLN A 306 6.83 3.75 23.87
CA GLN A 306 6.14 3.20 25.05
C GLN A 306 6.68 1.82 25.47
N SER A 307 7.51 1.18 24.64
CA SER A 307 8.01 -0.18 24.90
C SER A 307 9.06 -0.28 26.02
N ASN A 308 9.57 0.85 26.54
CA ASN A 308 10.67 0.90 27.50
C ASN A 308 11.92 0.10 27.04
N GLY A 309 12.24 0.17 25.75
CA GLY A 309 13.42 -0.50 25.15
C GLY A 309 13.20 -1.95 24.74
N VAL A 310 11.97 -2.48 24.86
CA VAL A 310 11.61 -3.83 24.37
C VAL A 310 11.55 -3.88 22.85
N ILE A 311 11.05 -2.81 22.20
CA ILE A 311 11.02 -2.69 20.75
C ILE A 311 12.31 -1.98 20.30
N PRO A 312 13.20 -2.64 19.54
CA PRO A 312 14.37 -1.98 18.99
C PRO A 312 13.98 -0.93 17.94
N LEU A 313 14.74 0.17 17.85
CA LEU A 313 14.48 1.22 16.87
C LEU A 313 14.50 0.67 15.43
N ASP A 314 15.48 -0.18 15.11
CA ASP A 314 15.60 -0.80 13.78
C ASP A 314 14.35 -1.60 13.39
N TYR A 315 13.71 -2.27 14.36
CA TYR A 315 12.46 -3.02 14.16
C TYR A 315 11.28 -2.10 13.86
N ALA A 316 11.23 -0.93 14.51
CA ALA A 316 10.19 0.07 14.25
C ALA A 316 10.39 0.81 12.91
N LEU A 317 11.64 0.94 12.43
CA LEU A 317 12.01 1.67 11.21
C LEU A 317 12.11 0.80 9.95
N PHE A 318 11.68 -0.47 9.98
CA PHE A 318 11.85 -1.44 8.88
C PHE A 318 13.32 -1.64 8.45
N LYS A 319 14.28 -1.39 9.35
CA LYS A 319 15.69 -1.63 9.04
C LYS A 319 15.97 -3.15 9.09
N PRO A 320 16.90 -3.67 8.27
CA PRO A 320 17.26 -5.08 8.30
C PRO A 320 17.69 -5.52 9.70
N LEU A 321 17.05 -6.57 10.20
CA LEU A 321 17.40 -7.20 11.48
C LEU A 321 18.19 -8.48 11.23
N SER A 322 19.09 -8.82 12.15
CA SER A 322 19.66 -10.16 12.17
C SER A 322 18.55 -11.17 12.54
N PRO A 323 18.57 -12.42 12.02
CA PRO A 323 17.52 -13.41 12.31
C PRO A 323 17.25 -13.66 13.81
N THR A 324 18.24 -13.44 14.68
CA THR A 324 18.13 -13.56 16.14
C THR A 324 17.43 -12.37 16.83
N LYS A 325 17.24 -11.26 16.11
CA LYS A 325 16.57 -10.03 16.57
C LYS A 325 15.17 -9.86 15.99
N GLU A 326 14.79 -10.69 15.02
CA GLU A 326 13.42 -10.71 14.51
C GLU A 326 12.47 -11.17 15.62
N ALA A 327 11.29 -10.56 15.64
CA ALA A 327 10.27 -10.88 16.62
C ALA A 327 9.53 -12.14 16.17
N VAL A 328 9.65 -13.22 16.94
CA VAL A 328 9.03 -14.51 16.60
C VAL A 328 7.70 -14.66 17.33
N ASP A 329 6.65 -14.92 16.56
CA ASP A 329 5.37 -15.32 17.12
C ASP A 329 5.45 -16.76 17.66
N ALA A 330 5.41 -16.91 18.98
CA ALA A 330 5.66 -18.20 19.63
C ALA A 330 4.64 -19.30 19.29
N ASN A 331 3.44 -18.95 18.82
CA ASN A 331 2.39 -19.93 18.53
C ASN A 331 2.40 -20.36 17.06
N THR A 332 2.73 -19.44 16.16
CA THR A 332 2.71 -19.70 14.71
C THR A 332 4.10 -19.91 14.12
N LEU A 333 5.15 -19.57 14.88
CA LEU A 333 6.56 -19.58 14.47
C LEU A 333 6.84 -18.65 13.29
N VAL A 334 5.96 -17.67 13.06
CA VAL A 334 6.12 -16.66 12.03
C VAL A 334 7.05 -15.57 12.55
N HIS A 335 7.97 -15.14 11.69
CA HIS A 335 8.94 -14.10 11.97
C HIS A 335 8.42 -12.75 11.49
N TYR A 336 8.46 -11.75 12.36
CA TYR A 336 8.16 -10.37 12.03
C TYR A 336 9.46 -9.56 12.04
N SER A 337 9.74 -8.91 10.91
CA SER A 337 10.91 -8.08 10.69
C SER A 337 10.65 -6.59 10.94
N ASN A 338 9.39 -6.20 11.11
CA ASN A 338 8.99 -4.84 11.48
C ASN A 338 7.69 -4.82 12.33
N VAL A 339 7.51 -3.74 13.10
CA VAL A 339 6.34 -3.55 13.98
C VAL A 339 5.03 -3.39 13.19
N PHE A 340 5.09 -2.72 12.03
CA PHE A 340 3.91 -2.46 11.19
C PHE A 340 3.20 -3.75 10.79
N ASP A 341 3.94 -4.73 10.27
CA ASP A 341 3.43 -6.04 9.89
C ASP A 341 2.83 -6.80 11.08
N ALA A 342 3.52 -6.74 12.23
CA ALA A 342 3.05 -7.37 13.45
C ALA A 342 1.70 -6.79 13.90
N MET A 343 1.52 -5.46 13.81
CA MET A 343 0.26 -4.79 14.18
C MET A 343 -0.87 -5.05 13.18
N VAL A 344 -0.58 -5.11 11.88
CA VAL A 344 -1.58 -5.49 10.87
C VAL A 344 -2.04 -6.93 11.09
N ASP A 345 -1.11 -7.87 11.31
CA ASP A 345 -1.46 -9.27 11.55
C ASP A 345 -2.17 -9.46 12.90
N ALA A 346 -1.77 -8.73 13.94
CA ALA A 346 -2.47 -8.70 15.22
C ALA A 346 -3.94 -8.28 15.03
N THR A 347 -4.22 -7.34 14.13
CA THR A 347 -5.58 -6.94 13.78
C THR A 347 -6.36 -8.07 13.11
N TYR A 348 -5.74 -8.80 12.18
CA TYR A 348 -6.36 -9.97 11.57
C TYR A 348 -6.65 -11.08 12.58
N PHE A 349 -5.74 -11.34 13.52
CA PHE A 349 -5.97 -12.30 14.59
C PHE A 349 -7.07 -11.84 15.56
N ALA A 350 -7.11 -10.55 15.91
CA ALA A 350 -8.16 -9.98 16.74
C ALA A 350 -9.56 -10.09 16.09
N MET A 351 -9.65 -9.89 14.78
CA MET A 351 -10.90 -10.15 14.02
C MET A 351 -11.23 -11.64 14.00
N ALA A 352 -10.25 -12.52 13.78
CA ALA A 352 -10.45 -13.97 13.77
C ALA A 352 -10.94 -14.49 15.13
N PHE A 353 -10.47 -13.91 16.24
CA PHE A 353 -10.96 -14.21 17.59
C PHE A 353 -12.46 -13.92 17.76
N LEU A 354 -12.99 -12.95 17.02
CA LEU A 354 -14.42 -12.64 16.95
C LEU A 354 -15.17 -13.37 15.81
N ASN A 355 -14.51 -14.34 15.15
CA ASN A 355 -14.99 -15.12 14.00
C ASN A 355 -15.15 -14.32 12.69
N PHE A 356 -14.37 -13.25 12.49
CA PHE A 356 -14.32 -12.49 11.23
C PHE A 356 -12.98 -12.71 10.52
N THR A 357 -12.99 -13.26 9.30
CA THR A 357 -11.75 -13.58 8.56
C THR A 357 -11.63 -12.89 7.20
N ASN A 358 -12.73 -12.35 6.68
CA ASN A 358 -12.87 -11.93 5.28
C ASN A 358 -12.94 -10.40 5.11
N ILE A 359 -12.65 -9.64 6.17
CA ILE A 359 -12.64 -8.16 6.13
C ILE A 359 -11.20 -7.73 5.85
N PRO A 360 -10.91 -7.05 4.73
CA PRO A 360 -9.59 -6.48 4.47
C PRO A 360 -9.25 -5.39 5.49
N VAL A 361 -7.97 -5.19 5.76
CA VAL A 361 -7.47 -4.07 6.57
C VAL A 361 -6.82 -3.06 5.63
N ILE A 362 -7.09 -1.79 5.87
CA ILE A 362 -6.30 -0.69 5.31
C ILE A 362 -5.72 0.14 6.45
N VAL A 363 -4.53 0.70 6.24
CA VAL A 363 -3.92 1.58 7.23
C VAL A 363 -4.23 3.02 6.87
N THR A 364 -5.05 3.69 7.67
CA THR A 364 -5.53 5.05 7.40
C THR A 364 -4.64 6.15 7.95
N GLU A 365 -3.76 5.82 8.89
CA GLU A 365 -2.72 6.72 9.38
C GLU A 365 -1.52 5.91 9.85
N THR A 366 -0.33 6.34 9.43
CA THR A 366 0.94 5.88 9.98
C THR A 366 2.05 6.84 9.59
N GLY A 367 3.07 7.00 10.42
CA GLY A 367 4.16 7.94 10.14
C GLY A 367 5.21 7.93 11.22
N TRP A 368 6.09 8.93 11.18
CA TRP A 368 7.11 9.15 12.19
C TRP A 368 7.45 10.65 12.28
N PRO A 369 7.49 11.26 13.48
CA PRO A 369 7.73 12.68 13.63
C PRO A 369 9.19 13.04 13.35
N SER A 370 9.40 14.15 12.65
CA SER A 370 10.73 14.64 12.24
C SER A 370 11.45 15.48 13.30
N LYS A 371 10.73 15.90 14.33
CA LYS A 371 11.26 16.71 15.44
C LYS A 371 10.38 16.55 16.68
N GLY A 372 10.97 16.12 17.79
CA GLY A 372 10.29 16.00 19.09
C GLY A 372 10.88 16.89 20.17
N ASP A 373 10.35 16.76 21.38
CA ASP A 373 10.92 17.36 22.59
C ASP A 373 12.14 16.58 23.08
N SER A 374 12.84 17.07 24.12
CA SER A 374 14.06 16.44 24.64
C SER A 374 13.88 15.00 25.16
N ASN A 375 12.65 14.61 25.48
CA ASN A 375 12.26 13.25 25.89
C ASN A 375 11.82 12.36 24.73
N GLU A 376 11.92 12.84 23.48
CA GLU A 376 11.61 12.13 22.24
C GLU A 376 12.83 12.12 21.30
N PRO A 377 13.97 11.53 21.73
CA PRO A 377 15.25 11.67 21.02
C PRO A 377 15.25 11.08 19.61
N ASP A 378 14.36 10.12 19.33
CA ASP A 378 14.27 9.44 18.04
C ASP A 378 13.25 10.07 17.07
N ALA A 379 12.58 11.15 17.48
CA ALA A 379 11.80 12.02 16.61
C ALA A 379 12.75 12.95 15.83
N THR A 380 13.40 12.41 14.81
CA THR A 380 14.40 13.10 13.98
C THR A 380 14.04 13.03 12.50
N MET A 381 14.53 14.00 11.72
CA MET A 381 14.33 14.01 10.26
C MET A 381 14.87 12.74 9.60
N GLU A 382 15.98 12.19 10.09
CA GLU A 382 16.58 10.97 9.54
C GLU A 382 15.70 9.74 9.78
N ASN A 383 15.19 9.57 11.01
CA ASN A 383 14.29 8.45 11.34
C ASN A 383 12.95 8.60 10.62
N ALA A 384 12.41 9.81 10.51
CA ALA A 384 11.19 10.09 9.77
C ALA A 384 11.31 9.75 8.28
N ASN A 385 12.42 10.17 7.65
CA ASN A 385 12.74 9.79 6.28
C ASN A 385 12.87 8.28 6.13
N THR A 386 13.60 7.63 7.04
CA THR A 386 13.82 6.18 7.00
C THR A 386 12.51 5.42 7.09
N TYR A 387 11.66 5.76 8.06
CA TYR A 387 10.37 5.11 8.28
C TYR A 387 9.48 5.24 7.04
N ASN A 388 9.24 6.46 6.59
CA ASN A 388 8.32 6.72 5.47
C ASN A 388 8.86 6.15 4.15
N SER A 389 10.18 6.22 3.88
CA SER A 389 10.77 5.62 2.69
C SER A 389 10.66 4.10 2.68
N ASN A 390 10.92 3.46 3.82
CA ASN A 390 10.85 2.01 3.93
C ASN A 390 9.40 1.51 3.89
N LEU A 391 8.47 2.24 4.49
CA LEU A 391 7.03 1.97 4.40
C LEU A 391 6.56 1.99 2.95
N ILE A 392 6.89 3.05 2.20
CA ILE A 392 6.52 3.16 0.78
C ILE A 392 7.09 1.97 0.01
N ARG A 393 8.38 1.64 0.20
CA ARG A 393 9.00 0.47 -0.45
C ARG A 393 8.27 -0.82 -0.09
N HIS A 394 7.95 -1.03 1.18
CA HIS A 394 7.27 -2.23 1.66
C HIS A 394 5.89 -2.42 1.00
N VAL A 395 5.08 -1.36 0.95
CA VAL A 395 3.74 -1.40 0.34
C VAL A 395 3.81 -1.56 -1.17
N MET A 396 4.68 -0.79 -1.85
CA MET A 396 4.79 -0.81 -3.30
C MET A 396 5.42 -2.10 -3.84
N ASN A 397 6.29 -2.76 -3.07
CA ASN A 397 6.86 -4.06 -3.43
C ASN A 397 5.88 -5.23 -3.28
N LYS A 398 4.62 -4.98 -2.90
CA LYS A 398 3.61 -6.03 -2.72
C LYS A 398 4.05 -7.09 -1.71
N THR A 399 4.89 -6.73 -0.73
CA THR A 399 5.44 -7.67 0.26
C THR A 399 4.30 -8.32 1.06
N GLY A 400 3.32 -7.52 1.47
CA GLY A 400 2.28 -7.96 2.39
C GLY A 400 2.85 -8.26 3.77
N THR A 401 2.05 -8.90 4.62
CA THR A 401 2.49 -9.27 5.98
C THR A 401 2.96 -10.72 6.03
N PRO A 402 3.73 -11.14 7.05
CA PRO A 402 4.13 -12.53 7.22
C PRO A 402 2.97 -13.54 7.23
N LYS A 403 1.80 -13.20 7.79
CA LYS A 403 0.59 -14.06 7.74
C LYS A 403 -0.10 -14.02 6.38
N ARG A 404 -0.01 -12.91 5.65
CA ARG A 404 -0.67 -12.69 4.35
C ARG A 404 0.35 -12.21 3.30
N PRO A 405 1.33 -13.07 2.93
CA PRO A 405 2.39 -12.68 2.00
C PRO A 405 1.80 -12.41 0.61
N GLY A 406 2.33 -11.39 -0.08
CA GLY A 406 1.89 -11.02 -1.43
C GLY A 406 0.60 -10.19 -1.49
N ILE A 407 -0.09 -9.99 -0.36
CA ILE A 407 -1.27 -9.13 -0.26
C ILE A 407 -0.85 -7.82 0.42
N ALA A 408 -0.49 -6.82 -0.37
CA ALA A 408 -0.10 -5.52 0.18
C ALA A 408 -1.28 -4.80 0.84
N VAL A 409 -0.94 -4.00 1.84
CA VAL A 409 -1.87 -3.24 2.65
C VAL A 409 -1.80 -1.78 2.19
N SER A 410 -2.82 -1.31 1.48
CA SER A 410 -2.89 0.10 1.10
C SER A 410 -2.87 0.98 2.33
N THR A 411 -2.03 2.02 2.28
CA THR A 411 -1.60 2.75 3.47
C THR A 411 -1.60 4.26 3.23
N TYR A 412 -2.00 5.02 4.24
CA TYR A 412 -2.00 6.49 4.24
C TYR A 412 -0.96 7.01 5.22
N ILE A 413 0.01 7.76 4.70
CA ILE A 413 1.03 8.44 5.51
C ILE A 413 0.36 9.58 6.28
N TYR A 414 0.63 9.64 7.58
CA TYR A 414 0.33 10.77 8.46
C TYR A 414 1.62 11.58 8.62
N GLU A 415 1.76 12.74 7.97
CA GLU A 415 0.77 13.43 7.11
C GLU A 415 1.41 14.34 6.05
N LEU A 416 0.61 15.08 5.28
CA LEU A 416 1.12 15.93 4.21
C LEU A 416 1.93 17.13 4.74
N TYR A 417 1.42 17.86 5.73
CA TYR A 417 2.05 19.09 6.23
C TYR A 417 2.37 19.01 7.73
N ASN A 418 3.40 19.73 8.16
CA ASN A 418 3.58 20.02 9.58
C ASN A 418 2.44 20.93 10.08
N GLU A 419 1.76 20.51 11.15
CA GLU A 419 0.60 21.18 11.72
C GLU A 419 0.97 21.96 13.01
N ASP A 420 1.29 23.25 12.88
CA ASP A 420 1.84 24.07 13.99
C ASP A 420 0.84 24.38 15.12
N LEU A 421 -0.46 24.23 14.84
CA LEU A 421 -1.54 24.42 15.82
C LEU A 421 -1.91 23.13 16.56
N LYS A 422 -1.34 21.96 16.24
CA LYS A 422 -1.62 20.74 17.00
C LYS A 422 -1.26 20.93 18.48
N PRO A 423 -2.15 20.53 19.40
CA PRO A 423 -1.83 20.52 20.82
C PRO A 423 -0.90 19.34 21.15
N GLY A 424 -0.17 19.44 22.26
CA GLY A 424 0.68 18.35 22.75
C GLY A 424 2.18 18.66 22.64
N PRO A 425 3.04 17.62 22.68
CA PRO A 425 4.48 17.77 22.56
C PRO A 425 4.89 18.31 21.19
N SER A 426 6.14 18.73 21.06
CA SER A 426 6.66 19.25 19.78
C SER A 426 6.52 18.23 18.64
N SER A 427 6.57 16.92 18.92
CA SER A 427 6.39 15.87 17.90
C SER A 427 5.07 15.96 17.15
N GLU A 428 3.95 16.27 17.82
CA GLU A 428 2.61 16.42 17.21
C GLU A 428 2.57 17.47 16.09
N LYS A 429 3.52 18.41 16.09
CA LYS A 429 3.60 19.48 15.10
C LYS A 429 4.50 19.15 13.91
N ASN A 430 5.17 17.99 13.92
CA ASN A 430 6.29 17.69 13.02
C ASN A 430 6.16 16.33 12.30
N TRP A 431 4.94 15.88 12.02
CA TRP A 431 4.65 14.63 11.27
C TRP A 431 4.62 14.78 9.74
N GLY A 432 4.63 16.03 9.25
CA GLY A 432 4.48 16.35 7.85
C GLY A 432 5.63 15.88 6.97
N LEU A 433 5.29 15.50 5.74
CA LEU A 433 6.24 15.34 4.64
C LEU A 433 6.75 16.71 4.14
N PHE A 434 5.91 17.76 4.24
CA PHE A 434 6.18 19.11 3.80
C PHE A 434 5.97 20.12 4.94
N ASP A 435 6.63 21.27 4.86
CA ASP A 435 6.33 22.43 5.69
C ASP A 435 5.09 23.17 5.18
N ALA A 436 4.65 24.22 5.90
CA ALA A 436 3.50 25.02 5.51
C ALA A 436 3.66 25.77 4.17
N ASN A 437 4.89 25.93 3.66
CA ASN A 437 5.17 26.53 2.36
C ASN A 437 5.10 25.52 1.21
N GLY A 438 5.01 24.22 1.52
CA GLY A 438 5.07 23.13 0.56
C GLY A 438 6.50 22.69 0.23
N ASP A 439 7.49 23.12 1.02
CA ASP A 439 8.87 22.65 0.91
C ASP A 439 9.02 21.31 1.66
N PRO A 440 9.72 20.32 1.09
CA PRO A 440 9.88 19.00 1.73
C PRO A 440 10.71 19.11 3.01
N ILE A 441 10.24 18.50 4.11
CA ILE A 441 11.00 18.42 5.38
C ILE A 441 12.21 17.49 5.21
N TYR A 442 12.03 16.40 4.47
CA TYR A 442 13.07 15.45 4.08
C TYR A 442 12.70 14.84 2.73
N ILE A 443 13.71 14.35 2.00
CA ILE A 443 13.51 13.73 0.69
C ILE A 443 13.49 12.21 0.84
N LEU A 444 12.39 11.60 0.40
CA LEU A 444 12.15 10.18 0.53
C LEU A 444 13.05 9.38 -0.42
N ARG A 445 13.75 8.39 0.14
CA ARG A 445 14.71 7.53 -0.56
C ARG A 445 14.02 6.31 -1.16
N LEU A 446 13.40 6.50 -2.33
CA LEU A 446 12.74 5.43 -3.07
C LEU A 446 13.71 4.82 -4.10
N THR A 447 14.49 3.82 -3.70
CA THR A 447 15.24 3.00 -4.66
C THR A 447 14.29 2.02 -5.34
N ASP A 448 14.28 2.02 -6.68
CA ASP A 448 13.60 1.04 -7.56
C ASP A 448 12.07 1.05 -7.64
N SER A 449 11.38 1.98 -6.97
CA SER A 449 9.93 2.17 -7.13
C SER A 449 9.68 3.45 -7.90
N GLY A 450 9.23 3.34 -9.15
CA GLY A 450 8.89 4.47 -10.01
C GLY A 450 8.10 5.54 -9.24
N SER A 451 8.78 6.68 -9.04
CA SER A 451 8.29 7.99 -8.60
C SER A 451 6.93 7.97 -7.90
N LEU A 452 6.93 7.90 -6.57
CA LEU A 452 5.72 8.12 -5.77
C LEU A 452 5.87 9.12 -4.64
N LEU A 453 7.06 9.71 -4.45
CA LEU A 453 7.29 10.88 -3.59
C LEU A 453 8.80 11.19 -3.70
N ALA A 454 9.22 11.92 -4.73
CA ALA A 454 10.57 12.50 -4.83
C ALA A 454 10.72 13.26 -6.15
N ASN A 455 9.70 14.00 -6.60
CA ASN A 455 10.00 15.05 -7.57
C ASN A 455 10.43 16.26 -6.74
N ASP A 456 11.71 16.25 -6.39
CA ASP A 456 12.42 17.39 -5.87
C ASP A 456 12.19 18.56 -6.84
N THR A 457 11.39 19.54 -6.42
CA THR A 457 11.17 20.78 -7.17
C THR A 457 12.44 21.63 -7.28
N THR A 458 13.51 21.27 -6.56
CA THR A 458 14.82 21.94 -6.61
C THR A 458 15.82 21.28 -7.56
N ASN A 459 15.61 20.02 -7.96
CA ASN A 459 16.53 19.25 -8.80
C ASN A 459 17.98 19.24 -8.24
N GLN A 460 18.16 19.35 -6.92
CA GLN A 460 19.45 19.45 -6.23
C GLN A 460 19.72 18.20 -5.38
N THR A 461 20.22 17.18 -6.04
CA THR A 461 20.88 16.03 -5.41
C THR A 461 22.39 16.24 -5.39
N TYR A 462 23.03 15.66 -4.37
CA TYR A 462 24.46 15.63 -4.11
C TYR A 462 24.94 14.19 -3.91
N CYS A 463 26.22 13.93 -4.06
CA CYS A 463 26.81 12.62 -3.80
C CYS A 463 27.84 12.69 -2.66
N THR A 464 27.58 12.01 -1.54
CA THR A 464 28.42 12.07 -0.34
C THR A 464 29.00 10.71 0.01
N ALA A 465 30.15 10.70 0.70
CA ALA A 465 30.70 9.48 1.27
C ALA A 465 29.74 8.89 2.32
N LYS A 466 29.59 7.56 2.35
CA LYS A 466 28.80 6.86 3.38
C LYS A 466 29.48 6.96 4.74
N GLU A 467 28.69 7.22 5.76
CA GLU A 467 29.16 7.15 7.14
C GLU A 467 29.51 5.70 7.52
N GLY A 468 30.70 5.49 8.08
CA GLY A 468 31.19 4.13 8.42
C GLY A 468 31.73 3.32 7.24
N ALA A 469 31.90 3.90 6.05
CA ALA A 469 32.57 3.24 4.93
C ALA A 469 34.01 2.84 5.28
N ASP A 470 34.49 1.71 4.73
CA ASP A 470 35.86 1.27 4.94
C ASP A 470 36.85 2.34 4.44
N PRO A 471 37.74 2.87 5.30
CA PRO A 471 38.61 3.99 4.93
C PRO A 471 39.54 3.69 3.76
N LYS A 472 39.92 2.41 3.53
CA LYS A 472 40.79 2.04 2.40
C LYS A 472 40.00 2.02 1.10
N MET A 473 38.76 1.51 1.13
CA MET A 473 37.86 1.56 -0.02
C MET A 473 37.50 3.01 -0.36
N LEU A 474 37.27 3.84 0.66
CA LEU A 474 36.97 5.25 0.49
C LEU A 474 38.14 6.02 -0.10
N GLN A 475 39.37 5.78 0.39
CA GLN A 475 40.58 6.36 -0.18
C GLN A 475 40.79 5.93 -1.63
N ALA A 476 40.60 4.64 -1.94
CA ALA A 476 40.74 4.14 -3.31
C ALA A 476 39.71 4.77 -4.27
N ALA A 477 38.48 4.98 -3.80
CA ALA A 477 37.43 5.65 -4.55
C ALA A 477 37.73 7.15 -4.75
N LEU A 478 38.27 7.83 -3.74
CA LEU A 478 38.74 9.22 -3.84
C LEU A 478 39.89 9.34 -4.87
N ASP A 479 40.90 8.48 -4.77
CA ASP A 479 42.03 8.44 -5.71
C ASP A 479 41.54 8.19 -7.14
N TRP A 480 40.54 7.31 -7.31
CA TRP A 480 39.91 7.07 -8.59
C TRP A 480 39.19 8.32 -9.11
N ALA A 481 38.38 8.98 -8.28
CA ALA A 481 37.63 10.17 -8.66
C ALA A 481 38.57 11.30 -9.14
N CYS A 482 39.65 11.55 -8.39
CA CYS A 482 40.65 12.57 -8.72
C CYS A 482 41.57 12.19 -9.89
N GLY A 483 41.75 10.89 -10.16
CA GLY A 483 42.58 10.37 -11.25
C GLY A 483 41.75 9.99 -12.49
N PRO A 484 41.46 8.69 -12.70
CA PRO A 484 40.64 8.21 -13.82
C PRO A 484 39.27 8.90 -13.97
N GLY A 485 38.64 9.25 -12.86
CA GLY A 485 37.39 10.00 -12.78
C GLY A 485 37.54 11.47 -13.16
N LYS A 486 38.76 12.00 -13.36
CA LYS A 486 39.06 13.35 -13.87
C LYS A 486 38.41 14.50 -13.09
N VAL A 487 38.12 14.31 -11.80
CA VAL A 487 37.65 15.40 -10.93
C VAL A 487 38.84 16.30 -10.61
N ASP A 488 38.64 17.62 -10.65
CA ASP A 488 39.67 18.56 -10.20
C ASP A 488 39.71 18.60 -8.66
N CYS A 489 40.64 17.83 -8.11
CA CYS A 489 40.89 17.76 -6.67
C CYS A 489 41.98 18.75 -6.20
N SER A 490 42.44 19.68 -7.05
CA SER A 490 43.37 20.71 -6.62
C SER A 490 42.87 21.60 -5.46
N PRO A 491 41.55 21.83 -5.27
CA PRO A 491 41.03 22.55 -4.10
C PRO A 491 41.15 21.79 -2.77
N LEU A 492 41.46 20.49 -2.80
CA LEU A 492 41.69 19.64 -1.63
C LEU A 492 43.15 19.65 -1.16
N LEU A 493 44.05 20.39 -1.82
CA LEU A 493 45.45 20.47 -1.41
C LEU A 493 45.63 21.39 -0.19
N GLN A 494 46.62 21.10 0.64
CA GLN A 494 46.92 21.90 1.83
C GLN A 494 46.99 23.40 1.52
N GLY A 495 46.26 24.22 2.29
CA GLY A 495 46.16 25.67 2.10
C GLY A 495 45.16 26.12 1.03
N LYS A 496 44.34 25.21 0.48
CA LYS A 496 43.26 25.53 -0.47
C LYS A 496 41.88 25.54 0.22
N PRO A 497 40.85 26.14 -0.42
CA PRO A 497 39.56 26.38 0.22
C PRO A 497 38.78 25.13 0.67
N CYS A 498 39.02 23.96 0.07
CA CYS A 498 38.30 22.72 0.37
C CYS A 498 39.19 21.70 1.09
N TYR A 499 40.34 22.13 1.63
CA TYR A 499 41.23 21.25 2.39
C TYR A 499 40.65 20.87 3.76
N GLU A 500 39.95 21.78 4.42
CA GLU A 500 39.40 21.53 5.75
C GLU A 500 37.93 21.07 5.68
N PRO A 501 37.53 20.08 6.52
CA PRO A 501 38.37 19.34 7.45
C PRO A 501 39.29 18.34 6.74
N ASP A 502 40.55 18.22 7.20
CA ASP A 502 41.55 17.29 6.64
C ASP A 502 41.25 15.82 7.01
N ASN A 503 40.25 15.24 6.36
CA ASN A 503 39.93 13.83 6.46
C ASN A 503 39.38 13.25 5.15
N VAL A 504 39.55 11.94 5.01
CA VAL A 504 39.19 11.21 3.79
C VAL A 504 37.68 11.31 3.47
N ILE A 505 36.81 11.39 4.48
CA ILE A 505 35.35 11.47 4.27
C ILE A 505 34.97 12.80 3.62
N ALA A 506 35.51 13.92 4.13
CA ALA A 506 35.23 15.25 3.59
C ALA A 506 35.81 15.43 2.19
N HIS A 507 37.04 14.96 1.96
CA HIS A 507 37.70 15.01 0.65
C HIS A 507 37.00 14.10 -0.38
N ALA A 508 36.64 12.87 0.01
CA ALA A 508 35.87 11.96 -0.82
C ALA A 508 34.50 12.53 -1.17
N THR A 509 33.81 13.14 -0.20
CA THR A 509 32.51 13.79 -0.44
C THR A 509 32.60 14.88 -1.50
N TYR A 510 33.59 15.78 -1.42
CA TYR A 510 33.80 16.80 -2.47
C TYR A 510 34.04 16.17 -3.84
N ALA A 511 34.91 15.15 -3.90
CA ALA A 511 35.27 14.52 -5.17
C ALA A 511 34.10 13.74 -5.79
N PHE A 512 33.34 13.02 -4.97
CA PHE A 512 32.16 12.25 -5.38
C PHE A 512 31.06 13.16 -5.89
N ASP A 513 30.76 14.23 -5.16
CA ASP A 513 29.74 15.20 -5.55
C ASP A 513 30.07 15.85 -6.89
N THR A 514 31.32 16.30 -7.04
CA THR A 514 31.79 16.91 -8.29
C THR A 514 31.70 15.94 -9.47
N TYR A 515 32.07 14.67 -9.27
CA TYR A 515 31.93 13.63 -10.30
C TYR A 515 30.47 13.38 -10.66
N TYR A 516 29.61 13.21 -9.65
CA TYR A 516 28.18 12.95 -9.79
C TYR A 516 27.47 14.03 -10.61
N HIS A 517 27.73 15.30 -10.30
CA HIS A 517 27.20 16.43 -11.05
C HIS A 517 27.69 16.45 -12.50
N ARG A 518 28.97 16.15 -12.73
CA ARG A 518 29.55 16.13 -14.08
C ARG A 518 28.98 14.99 -14.94
N MET A 519 28.61 13.87 -14.33
CA MET A 519 28.11 12.68 -15.02
C MET A 519 26.58 12.64 -15.16
N GLY A 520 25.89 13.74 -14.86
CA GLY A 520 24.44 13.86 -15.10
C GLY A 520 23.57 13.32 -13.97
N LYS A 521 24.09 13.25 -12.74
CA LYS A 521 23.33 12.94 -11.52
C LYS A 521 22.66 11.55 -11.50
N THR A 522 23.24 10.57 -12.19
CA THR A 522 22.70 9.20 -12.21
C THR A 522 23.10 8.40 -10.96
N SER A 523 22.30 7.40 -10.59
CA SER A 523 22.62 6.47 -9.49
C SER A 523 24.01 5.85 -9.63
N ASP A 524 24.34 5.39 -10.84
CA ASP A 524 25.61 4.71 -11.12
C ASP A 524 26.81 5.65 -10.97
N ALA A 525 26.61 6.96 -11.15
CA ALA A 525 27.65 7.96 -10.95
C ALA A 525 27.95 8.25 -9.48
N CYS A 526 27.12 7.77 -8.54
CA CYS A 526 27.30 7.93 -7.09
C CYS A 526 27.48 6.59 -6.36
N ASP A 527 27.80 5.51 -7.06
CA ASP A 527 28.01 4.21 -6.42
C ASP A 527 29.40 4.10 -5.77
N PHE A 528 30.45 4.48 -6.51
CA PHE A 528 31.85 4.39 -6.08
C PHE A 528 32.24 3.03 -5.47
N ASN A 529 31.68 1.93 -5.99
CA ASN A 529 31.86 0.59 -5.43
C ASN A 529 31.25 0.43 -4.03
N GLY A 530 30.09 1.06 -3.83
CA GLY A 530 29.25 0.98 -2.64
C GLY A 530 29.62 1.90 -1.48
N VAL A 531 30.61 2.78 -1.60
CA VAL A 531 31.07 3.66 -0.49
C VAL A 531 30.52 5.08 -0.51
N ALA A 532 29.65 5.39 -1.48
CA ALA A 532 28.98 6.68 -1.59
C ALA A 532 27.46 6.49 -1.65
N ASP A 533 26.73 7.56 -1.30
CA ASP A 533 25.28 7.63 -1.38
C ASP A 533 24.82 8.98 -1.93
N ILE A 534 23.73 8.97 -2.68
CA ILE A 534 23.05 10.19 -3.09
C ILE A 534 22.33 10.76 -1.86
N THR A 535 22.60 12.02 -1.58
CA THR A 535 21.91 12.81 -0.57
C THR A 535 21.31 14.04 -1.22
N THR A 536 20.41 14.69 -0.51
CA THR A 536 19.83 15.97 -0.91
C THR A 536 20.16 17.06 0.10
N THR A 537 20.85 16.68 1.18
CA THR A 537 21.45 17.62 2.12
C THR A 537 22.75 18.13 1.54
N ASP A 538 22.84 19.44 1.34
CA ASP A 538 24.06 20.12 0.89
C ASP A 538 25.24 19.78 1.81
N PRO A 539 26.30 19.11 1.30
CA PRO A 539 27.44 18.69 2.10
C PRO A 539 28.23 19.85 2.71
N SER A 540 28.09 21.07 2.17
CA SER A 540 28.70 22.27 2.77
C SER A 540 28.15 22.59 4.16
N LYS A 541 26.91 22.17 4.45
CA LYS A 541 26.27 22.31 5.77
C LYS A 541 26.63 21.17 6.74
N MET A 542 27.01 19.99 6.23
CA MET A 542 27.44 18.85 7.06
C MET A 542 28.83 19.08 7.67
N ASN A 543 29.76 19.67 6.91
CA ASN A 543 31.11 19.95 7.39
C ASN A 543 31.17 21.00 8.51
N GLN A 544 30.17 21.88 8.63
CA GLN A 544 30.06 22.79 9.78
C GLN A 544 29.65 22.09 11.08
N TYR A 545 28.91 20.99 11.01
CA TYR A 545 28.39 20.27 12.18
C TYR A 545 29.46 19.40 12.87
N HIS A 546 30.41 18.86 12.08
CA HIS A 546 31.56 18.11 12.61
C HIS A 546 32.67 19.01 13.16
N ALA A 547 32.85 20.22 12.61
CA ALA A 547 33.81 21.19 13.14
C ALA A 547 33.41 21.75 14.52
N SER A 548 32.13 21.69 14.91
CA SER A 548 31.66 22.12 16.23
C SER A 548 31.65 21.02 17.30
N HIS A 549 31.98 19.77 16.93
CA HIS A 549 31.94 18.60 17.81
C HIS A 549 33.24 17.76 17.79
N ALA A 550 34.33 18.30 17.24
CA ALA A 550 35.66 17.68 17.25
C ALA A 550 36.59 18.32 18.29
#